data_AF-A0A7W0UI26-F1
#
_entry.id   AF-A0A7W0UI26-F1
#
_cell.length_a   1.000
_cell.length_b   1.000
_cell.length_c   1.000
_cell.angle_alpha   90.00
_cell.angle_beta   90.00
_cell.angle_gamma   90.00
#
_symmetry.space_group_name_H-M   'P 1'
#
loop_
_entity.id
_entity.type
_entity.pdbx_description
1 polymer ?
#
loop_
_entity_poly.entity_id
_entity_poly.type
_entity_poly.pdbx_seq_one_letter_code
_entity_poly.pdbx_strand_id
1 'polypeptide(L)'
;MDEATHKAIERLEAEGLVAPPPPATGSTPSAGAAQVHTPPEIASEQDILAEFVCALGVCGVVGEDRNAQLVYLALTSRLLDEPVSLALKGVSSSGKSHTVETTLRFFHPAAYIEMTAMSERALVYMKDEFSHRTIVLFEAVALREQREKTESNLTAYFVRSLLSEGRISYPVTMRDKDGNFVTRTITKNGPTNLIVTTTATSLHGENETRLISLPTNDTSDQTRAILLQLAAGKPKGVDFARWHDLQRWLEGAERRVTIPYARYLAKNVPPVAVRLRRDFRSILRLIETHAILHQLSRERDETGRIIATERDYLAVRTLVADLISDGVGATVSPTTRETVKCISELAPANVDGVTVAQVAESLELDRSAAQRRLQTARERGFIANKEERRGRPARYEIDSPLPEERILLPHTCTPTEGKSAGHGGVCSSAATAWGVESGPVTSAGSTQRALSREKSRVSSRVSHSENGVTRSDTRTTPLKSGLDEATRMATAVALVRDELGGEEISGLGLREVKQ
;
A
#
# COMPACT_ATOMS: atom_id res chain seq x y z
N MET A 1 -27.16 23.73 -15.70
CA MET A 1 -25.97 24.29 -15.03
C MET A 1 -26.47 24.84 -13.71
N ASP A 2 -26.00 24.33 -12.58
CA ASP A 2 -26.61 24.61 -11.27
C ASP A 2 -26.25 26.01 -10.75
N GLU A 3 -27.17 26.67 -10.05
CA GLU A 3 -27.08 28.05 -9.56
C GLU A 3 -25.88 28.23 -8.60
N ALA A 4 -25.58 27.19 -7.82
CA ALA A 4 -24.39 27.12 -6.96
C ALA A 4 -23.08 27.31 -7.77
N THR A 5 -23.03 26.82 -9.00
CA THR A 5 -21.87 26.98 -9.91
C THR A 5 -21.70 28.44 -10.33
N HIS A 6 -22.81 29.16 -10.56
CA HIS A 6 -22.79 30.55 -11.01
C HIS A 6 -22.25 31.48 -9.91
N LYS A 7 -22.75 31.31 -8.67
CA LYS A 7 -22.27 32.06 -7.49
C LYS A 7 -20.80 31.77 -7.15
N ALA A 8 -20.29 30.59 -7.47
CA ALA A 8 -18.87 30.27 -7.32
C ALA A 8 -17.99 31.01 -8.35
N ILE A 9 -18.46 31.13 -9.59
CA ILE A 9 -17.76 31.85 -10.67
C ILE A 9 -17.72 33.36 -10.39
N GLU A 10 -18.86 33.97 -10.04
CA GLU A 10 -18.94 35.41 -9.72
C GLU A 10 -18.02 35.82 -8.55
N ARG A 11 -17.85 34.97 -7.53
CA ARG A 11 -16.90 35.20 -6.44
C ARG A 11 -15.44 35.14 -6.88
N LEU A 12 -15.11 34.31 -7.88
CA LEU A 12 -13.75 34.16 -8.39
C LEU A 12 -13.37 35.27 -9.38
N GLU A 13 -14.34 35.86 -10.08
CA GLU A 13 -14.13 36.99 -11.00
C GLU A 13 -13.85 38.31 -10.25
N ALA A 14 -14.36 38.47 -9.03
CA ALA A 14 -14.14 39.64 -8.18
C ALA A 14 -12.68 39.80 -7.68
N GLU A 15 -11.87 38.72 -7.69
CA GLU A 15 -10.50 38.71 -7.14
C GLU A 15 -9.38 38.99 -8.18
N GLY A 16 -9.73 39.36 -9.41
CA GLY A 16 -8.78 40.04 -10.32
C GLY A 16 -7.61 39.19 -10.83
N LEU A 17 -7.89 38.06 -11.50
CA LEU A 17 -6.87 37.29 -12.23
C LEU A 17 -6.34 38.05 -13.46
N VAL A 18 -5.27 38.84 -13.28
CA VAL A 18 -4.42 39.32 -14.37
C VAL A 18 -3.53 38.16 -14.83
N ALA A 19 -3.68 37.74 -16.08
CA ALA A 19 -2.85 36.69 -16.65
C ALA A 19 -1.41 37.19 -16.90
N PRO A 20 -0.37 36.46 -16.47
CA PRO A 20 1.00 36.76 -16.87
C PRO A 20 1.21 36.43 -18.36
N PRO A 21 2.15 37.11 -19.05
CA PRO A 21 2.48 36.82 -20.45
C PRO A 21 3.12 35.43 -20.61
N PRO A 22 3.09 34.84 -21.83
CA PRO A 22 3.64 33.51 -22.07
C PRO A 22 5.16 33.45 -21.80
N PRO A 23 5.67 32.33 -21.26
CA PRO A 23 7.09 32.19 -20.95
C PRO A 23 7.94 32.18 -22.23
N ALA A 24 8.95 33.05 -22.27
CA ALA A 24 9.93 33.06 -23.33
C ALA A 24 10.77 31.76 -23.30
N THR A 25 11.01 31.18 -24.47
CA THR A 25 11.90 30.02 -24.63
C THR A 25 13.34 30.41 -24.29
N GLY A 26 13.88 29.81 -23.23
CA GLY A 26 15.27 30.02 -22.81
C GLY A 26 15.40 30.97 -21.61
N SER A 27 15.03 30.48 -20.43
CA SER A 27 15.33 31.12 -19.15
C SER A 27 16.09 30.16 -18.24
N THR A 28 17.39 30.39 -18.13
CA THR A 28 18.25 29.83 -17.07
C THR A 28 17.62 30.11 -15.70
N PRO A 29 17.62 29.16 -14.73
CA PRO A 29 17.07 29.42 -13.41
C PRO A 29 17.76 30.61 -12.75
N SER A 30 16.98 31.64 -12.40
CA SER A 30 17.48 32.79 -11.65
C SER A 30 17.95 32.35 -10.26
N ALA A 31 19.10 32.86 -9.82
CA ALA A 31 19.58 32.62 -8.46
C ALA A 31 18.58 33.18 -7.44
N GLY A 32 18.05 32.33 -6.56
CA GLY A 32 16.95 32.72 -5.68
C GLY A 32 16.47 31.69 -4.65
N ALA A 33 17.23 30.63 -4.38
CA ALA A 33 17.01 29.75 -3.24
C ALA A 33 18.37 29.24 -2.74
N ALA A 34 18.65 29.37 -1.44
CA ALA A 34 19.84 28.78 -0.86
C ALA A 34 19.72 27.26 -0.97
N GLN A 35 20.56 26.65 -1.81
CA GLN A 35 20.57 25.21 -2.00
C GLN A 35 20.88 24.55 -0.66
N VAL A 36 19.96 23.71 -0.17
CA VAL A 36 20.22 22.79 0.95
C VAL A 36 21.19 21.73 0.43
N HIS A 37 22.46 22.09 0.30
CA HIS A 37 23.49 21.21 -0.25
C HIS A 37 23.86 20.08 0.72
N THR A 38 23.80 20.35 2.02
CA THR A 38 24.07 19.36 3.06
C THR A 38 22.91 18.37 3.13
N PRO A 39 23.12 17.08 2.85
CA PRO A 39 22.10 16.08 3.10
C PRO A 39 21.78 15.99 4.61
N PRO A 40 20.51 15.78 5.00
CA PRO A 40 20.18 15.49 6.39
C PRO A 40 20.72 14.11 6.78
N GLU A 41 20.97 13.90 8.08
CA GLU A 41 21.56 12.68 8.64
C GLU A 41 20.88 11.39 8.12
N ILE A 42 19.55 11.38 8.13
CA ILE A 42 18.72 10.25 7.67
C ILE A 42 18.94 9.85 6.19
N ALA A 43 19.44 10.75 5.33
CA ALA A 43 19.76 10.40 3.94
C ALA A 43 20.97 9.44 3.82
N SER A 44 21.73 9.26 4.92
CA SER A 44 22.86 8.34 5.00
C SER A 44 22.48 6.94 5.49
N GLU A 45 21.22 6.74 5.90
CA GLU A 45 20.75 5.45 6.41
C GLU A 45 20.69 4.36 5.34
N GLN A 46 20.98 3.12 5.74
CA GLN A 46 21.00 1.98 4.81
C GLN A 46 19.62 1.44 4.46
N ASP A 47 18.62 1.71 5.30
CA ASP A 47 17.22 1.31 5.12
C ASP A 47 16.29 2.37 5.73
N ILE A 48 16.06 3.44 4.96
CA ILE A 48 15.20 4.56 5.35
C ILE A 48 13.73 4.10 5.50
N LEU A 49 13.34 3.00 4.84
CA LEU A 49 11.98 2.45 4.93
C LEU A 49 11.77 1.65 6.23
N ALA A 50 12.81 1.03 6.79
CA ALA A 50 12.76 0.43 8.12
C ALA A 50 12.69 1.51 9.23
N GLU A 51 13.51 2.56 9.12
CA GLU A 51 13.44 3.75 10.00
C GLU A 51 12.05 4.41 9.95
N PHE A 52 11.45 4.46 8.76
CA PHE A 52 10.10 5.00 8.57
C PHE A 52 9.05 4.14 9.28
N VAL A 53 9.10 2.81 9.13
CA VAL A 53 8.19 1.89 9.84
C VAL A 53 8.34 2.00 11.35
N CYS A 54 9.58 2.11 11.87
CA CYS A 54 9.81 2.31 13.30
C CYS A 54 9.16 3.60 13.80
N ALA A 55 9.35 4.72 13.10
CA ALA A 55 8.74 6.00 13.45
C ALA A 55 7.20 5.99 13.28
N LEU A 56 6.68 5.27 12.28
CA LEU A 56 5.24 5.11 12.05
C LEU A 56 4.58 4.27 13.16
N GLY A 57 5.25 3.22 13.63
CA GLY A 57 4.85 2.43 14.79
C GLY A 57 4.78 3.28 16.06
N VAL A 58 5.77 4.16 16.27
CA VAL A 58 5.72 5.17 17.35
C VAL A 58 4.53 6.11 17.21
N CYS A 59 4.04 6.40 15.99
CA CYS A 59 2.84 7.20 15.75
C CYS A 59 1.50 6.45 16.01
N GLY A 60 1.52 5.13 16.20
CA GLY A 60 0.35 4.32 16.52
C GLY A 60 -0.23 3.48 15.36
N VAL A 61 0.40 3.47 14.18
CA VAL A 61 0.02 2.54 13.10
C VAL A 61 0.70 1.19 13.39
N VAL A 62 -0.07 0.11 13.34
CA VAL A 62 0.43 -1.25 13.62
C VAL A 62 -0.07 -2.20 12.52
N GLY A 63 0.80 -3.07 12.01
CA GLY A 63 0.43 -4.17 11.09
C GLY A 63 0.03 -3.72 9.68
N GLU A 64 0.27 -2.46 9.33
CA GLU A 64 0.03 -1.86 8.00
C GLU A 64 1.35 -1.35 7.35
N ASP A 65 2.49 -1.77 7.90
CA ASP A 65 3.86 -1.34 7.58
C ASP A 65 4.12 -1.33 6.06
N ARG A 66 3.76 -2.42 5.39
CA ARG A 66 3.87 -2.60 3.93
C ARG A 66 3.08 -1.54 3.16
N ASN A 67 1.83 -1.30 3.57
CA ASN A 67 0.96 -0.35 2.90
C ASN A 67 1.46 1.08 3.15
N ALA A 68 1.94 1.38 4.35
CA ALA A 68 2.56 2.66 4.66
C ALA A 68 3.87 2.88 3.87
N GLN A 69 4.74 1.89 3.75
CA GLN A 69 5.97 1.97 2.94
C GLN A 69 5.65 2.23 1.46
N LEU A 70 4.61 1.59 0.92
CA LEU A 70 4.14 1.88 -0.44
C LEU A 70 3.56 3.30 -0.56
N VAL A 71 2.78 3.77 0.41
CA VAL A 71 2.28 5.17 0.46
C VAL A 71 3.44 6.17 0.54
N TYR A 72 4.46 5.90 1.36
CA TYR A 72 5.67 6.72 1.47
C TYR A 72 6.46 6.78 0.15
N LEU A 73 6.64 5.63 -0.52
CA LEU A 73 7.26 5.56 -1.84
C LEU A 73 6.40 6.28 -2.89
N ALA A 74 5.07 6.14 -2.89
CA ALA A 74 4.22 6.88 -3.82
C ALA A 74 4.31 8.40 -3.61
N LEU A 75 4.27 8.89 -2.37
CA LEU A 75 4.47 10.31 -2.05
C LEU A 75 5.87 10.81 -2.44
N THR A 76 6.91 9.99 -2.28
CA THR A 76 8.27 10.33 -2.73
C THR A 76 8.40 10.29 -4.25
N SER A 77 7.66 9.41 -4.94
CA SER A 77 7.70 9.29 -6.40
C SER A 77 7.20 10.53 -7.15
N ARG A 78 6.54 11.48 -6.46
CA ARG A 78 6.16 12.81 -7.00
C ARG A 78 7.35 13.57 -7.62
N LEU A 79 8.58 13.22 -7.23
CA LEU A 79 9.84 13.79 -7.73
C LEU A 79 10.20 13.34 -9.16
N LEU A 80 9.58 12.25 -9.64
CA LEU A 80 9.73 11.69 -10.99
C LEU A 80 8.73 12.33 -11.97
N ASP A 81 9.03 12.20 -13.27
CA ASP A 81 8.12 12.60 -14.36
C ASP A 81 6.90 11.66 -14.51
N GLU A 82 7.01 10.43 -14.03
CA GLU A 82 5.93 9.42 -14.04
C GLU A 82 5.72 8.86 -12.61
N PRO A 83 5.05 9.61 -11.71
CA PRO A 83 4.86 9.20 -10.31
C PRO A 83 3.83 8.06 -10.16
N VAL A 84 3.98 7.27 -9.10
CA VAL A 84 3.21 6.03 -8.86
C VAL A 84 1.93 6.33 -8.08
N SER A 85 0.79 5.79 -8.54
CA SER A 85 -0.52 6.01 -7.93
C SER A 85 -1.06 4.75 -7.24
N LEU A 86 -1.79 4.91 -6.14
CA LEU A 86 -2.22 3.84 -5.23
C LEU A 86 -3.71 3.90 -4.91
N ALA A 87 -4.33 2.73 -4.70
CA ALA A 87 -5.70 2.61 -4.22
C ALA A 87 -5.79 1.68 -3.00
N LEU A 88 -5.99 2.25 -1.80
CA LEU A 88 -6.21 1.50 -0.57
C LEU A 88 -7.66 1.03 -0.49
N LYS A 89 -7.86 -0.28 -0.35
CA LYS A 89 -9.15 -0.98 -0.43
C LYS A 89 -9.41 -1.80 0.83
N GLY A 90 -10.58 -1.61 1.47
CA GLY A 90 -10.93 -2.29 2.72
C GLY A 90 -12.26 -1.84 3.31
N VAL A 91 -12.81 -2.58 4.28
CA VAL A 91 -14.05 -2.19 5.00
C VAL A 91 -13.91 -0.84 5.72
N SER A 92 -15.01 -0.16 6.05
CA SER A 92 -14.94 1.03 6.91
C SER A 92 -14.21 0.70 8.22
N SER A 93 -13.51 1.70 8.79
CA SER A 93 -12.69 1.54 10.01
C SER A 93 -11.47 0.59 9.93
N SER A 94 -11.15 0.00 8.77
CA SER A 94 -9.95 -0.85 8.58
C SER A 94 -8.59 -0.11 8.57
N GLY A 95 -8.47 1.03 9.24
CA GLY A 95 -7.21 1.79 9.31
C GLY A 95 -6.73 2.49 8.03
N LYS A 96 -7.37 2.30 6.87
CA LYS A 96 -6.97 2.93 5.57
C LYS A 96 -6.60 4.40 5.66
N SER A 97 -7.56 5.23 6.11
CA SER A 97 -7.37 6.68 6.13
C SER A 97 -6.31 7.05 7.16
N HIS A 98 -6.38 6.48 8.36
CA HIS A 98 -5.38 6.65 9.42
C HIS A 98 -3.94 6.31 8.98
N THR A 99 -3.74 5.24 8.18
CA THR A 99 -2.42 4.86 7.65
C THR A 99 -1.89 5.91 6.67
N VAL A 100 -2.75 6.41 5.77
CA VAL A 100 -2.39 7.47 4.82
C VAL A 100 -2.15 8.80 5.55
N GLU A 101 -3.10 9.27 6.36
CA GLU A 101 -3.00 10.48 7.19
C GLU A 101 -1.73 10.48 8.04
N THR A 102 -1.42 9.36 8.69
CA THR A 102 -0.21 9.26 9.53
C THR A 102 1.05 9.28 8.69
N THR A 103 1.04 8.66 7.50
CA THR A 103 2.17 8.72 6.55
C THR A 103 2.37 10.14 5.98
N LEU A 104 1.29 10.87 5.71
CA LEU A 104 1.36 12.25 5.20
C LEU A 104 2.10 13.20 6.15
N ARG A 105 2.03 12.96 7.46
CA ARG A 105 2.77 13.76 8.48
C ARG A 105 4.28 13.71 8.29
N PHE A 106 4.82 12.71 7.60
CA PHE A 106 6.25 12.60 7.26
C PHE A 106 6.66 13.46 6.05
N PHE A 107 5.72 14.18 5.44
CA PHE A 107 5.95 15.08 4.32
C PHE A 107 5.49 16.49 4.70
N HIS A 108 6.16 17.50 4.16
CA HIS A 108 5.69 18.88 4.29
C HIS A 108 4.37 19.05 3.50
N PRO A 109 3.35 19.80 3.99
CA PRO A 109 2.05 19.93 3.30
C PRO A 109 2.11 20.44 1.85
N ALA A 110 3.20 21.10 1.45
CA ALA A 110 3.43 21.46 0.05
C ALA A 110 3.51 20.24 -0.88
N ALA A 111 3.93 19.07 -0.39
CA ALA A 111 4.12 17.85 -1.19
C ALA A 111 2.81 17.18 -1.65
N TYR A 112 1.65 17.57 -1.10
CA TYR A 112 0.38 16.93 -1.39
C TYR A 112 -0.81 17.91 -1.39
N ILE A 113 -1.96 17.42 -1.84
CA ILE A 113 -3.26 18.09 -1.81
C ILE A 113 -4.26 17.07 -1.27
N GLU A 114 -4.86 17.38 -0.13
CA GLU A 114 -5.81 16.51 0.55
C GLU A 114 -7.26 16.90 0.24
N MET A 115 -8.10 15.92 -0.06
CA MET A 115 -9.53 16.10 -0.33
C MET A 115 -10.34 14.94 0.26
N THR A 116 -11.40 15.24 1.01
CA THR A 116 -12.36 14.22 1.48
C THR A 116 -13.48 13.95 0.45
N ALA A 117 -13.83 14.97 -0.32
CA ALA A 117 -14.83 14.90 -1.39
C ALA A 117 -14.56 16.00 -2.40
N MET A 118 -15.06 15.84 -3.64
CA MET A 118 -14.95 16.87 -4.66
C MET A 118 -16.11 16.81 -5.66
N SER A 119 -16.50 17.97 -6.20
CA SER A 119 -17.43 18.04 -7.32
C SER A 119 -16.73 17.59 -8.62
N GLU A 120 -17.51 17.19 -9.62
CA GLU A 120 -16.96 16.54 -10.82
C GLU A 120 -15.92 17.33 -11.60
N ARG A 121 -15.96 18.66 -11.51
CA ARG A 121 -15.03 19.58 -12.17
C ARG A 121 -14.06 20.26 -11.20
N ALA A 122 -14.05 19.89 -9.91
CA ALA A 122 -13.23 20.55 -8.90
C ALA A 122 -11.75 20.64 -9.29
N LEU A 123 -11.16 19.53 -9.74
CA LEU A 123 -9.76 19.46 -10.18
C LEU A 123 -9.40 20.48 -11.27
N VAL A 124 -10.37 20.89 -12.10
CA VAL A 124 -10.16 21.92 -13.13
C VAL A 124 -10.06 23.30 -12.51
N TYR A 125 -10.97 23.63 -11.58
CA TYR A 125 -11.18 24.99 -11.05
C TYR A 125 -10.44 25.28 -9.73
N MET A 126 -9.82 24.30 -9.09
CA MET A 126 -8.94 24.52 -7.93
C MET A 126 -7.84 25.55 -8.27
N LYS A 127 -7.43 26.38 -7.30
CA LYS A 127 -6.32 27.33 -7.52
C LYS A 127 -4.96 26.62 -7.51
N ASP A 128 -4.83 25.50 -6.81
CA ASP A 128 -3.61 24.69 -6.70
C ASP A 128 -2.95 24.29 -8.02
N GLU A 129 -1.62 24.25 -8.00
CA GLU A 129 -0.81 23.52 -8.98
C GLU A 129 -0.67 22.05 -8.56
N PHE A 130 -0.60 21.14 -9.52
CA PHE A 130 -0.46 19.69 -9.27
C PHE A 130 0.95 19.15 -9.54
N SER A 131 1.80 19.91 -10.26
CA SER A 131 3.17 19.55 -10.56
C SER A 131 3.98 19.19 -9.32
N HIS A 132 4.53 17.98 -9.29
CA HIS A 132 5.28 17.40 -8.17
C HIS A 132 4.52 17.38 -6.83
N ARG A 133 3.17 17.36 -6.87
CA ARG A 133 2.31 17.21 -5.68
C ARG A 133 1.40 16.00 -5.82
N THR A 134 1.26 15.23 -4.75
CA THR A 134 0.36 14.06 -4.71
C THR A 134 -1.06 14.48 -4.37
N ILE A 135 -2.04 14.10 -5.20
CA ILE A 135 -3.46 14.24 -4.86
C ILE A 135 -3.84 13.08 -3.95
N VAL A 136 -4.40 13.39 -2.78
CA VAL A 136 -4.91 12.41 -1.82
C VAL A 136 -6.43 12.56 -1.73
N LEU A 137 -7.16 11.54 -2.16
CA LEU A 137 -8.62 11.51 -2.13
C LEU A 137 -9.10 10.44 -1.14
N PHE A 138 -9.63 10.89 0.00
CA PHE A 138 -10.32 10.01 0.93
C PHE A 138 -11.71 9.67 0.40
N GLU A 139 -12.22 8.50 0.81
CA GLU A 139 -13.59 8.03 0.53
C GLU A 139 -14.07 8.20 -0.91
N ALA A 140 -13.29 7.78 -1.91
CA ALA A 140 -13.64 8.02 -3.31
C ALA A 140 -14.89 7.26 -3.79
N VAL A 141 -16.06 7.84 -3.54
CA VAL A 141 -17.34 7.51 -4.18
C VAL A 141 -17.32 7.98 -5.62
N ALA A 142 -16.74 9.15 -5.88
CA ALA A 142 -16.63 9.77 -7.21
C ALA A 142 -15.70 9.04 -8.20
N LEU A 143 -15.04 7.94 -7.83
CA LEU A 143 -14.23 7.10 -8.74
C LEU A 143 -14.76 5.66 -8.90
N ARG A 144 -15.96 5.40 -8.38
CA ARG A 144 -16.65 4.10 -8.51
C ARG A 144 -17.33 3.99 -9.87
N GLU A 145 -17.57 2.75 -10.30
CA GLU A 145 -18.47 2.46 -11.41
C GLU A 145 -19.90 2.80 -10.98
N GLN A 146 -20.51 3.81 -11.60
CA GLN A 146 -21.94 4.01 -11.49
C GLN A 146 -22.65 2.90 -12.27
N ARG A 147 -23.58 2.20 -11.61
CA ARG A 147 -24.35 1.10 -12.23
C ARG A 147 -25.42 1.59 -13.22
N GLU A 148 -25.65 2.90 -13.27
CA GLU A 148 -26.58 3.54 -14.18
C GLU A 148 -25.79 4.09 -15.38
N LYS A 149 -26.27 3.81 -16.61
CA LYS A 149 -25.61 4.16 -17.88
C LYS A 149 -25.65 5.67 -18.21
N THR A 150 -25.90 6.51 -17.22
CA THR A 150 -26.27 7.91 -17.40
C THR A 150 -25.18 8.80 -16.81
N GLU A 151 -24.62 9.65 -17.67
CA GLU A 151 -23.49 10.56 -17.42
C GLU A 151 -22.11 9.91 -17.24
N SER A 152 -21.20 10.30 -18.13
CA SER A 152 -19.78 9.96 -18.02
C SER A 152 -19.20 10.63 -16.79
N ASN A 153 -18.73 9.83 -15.83
CA ASN A 153 -18.06 10.33 -14.62
C ASN A 153 -16.85 11.21 -14.97
N LEU A 154 -17.05 12.53 -15.01
CA LEU A 154 -16.05 13.50 -15.44
C LEU A 154 -14.85 13.52 -14.48
N THR A 155 -15.09 13.27 -13.19
CA THR A 155 -14.05 13.07 -12.17
C THR A 155 -13.07 11.97 -12.58
N ALA A 156 -13.60 10.81 -12.96
CA ALA A 156 -12.83 9.65 -13.37
C ALA A 156 -12.07 9.91 -14.68
N TYR A 157 -12.60 10.74 -15.57
CA TYR A 157 -11.92 11.21 -16.78
C TYR A 157 -10.77 12.18 -16.48
N PHE A 158 -10.98 13.20 -15.65
CA PHE A 158 -9.92 14.16 -15.30
C PHE A 158 -8.75 13.50 -14.56
N VAL A 159 -9.05 12.62 -13.60
CA VAL A 159 -8.05 11.78 -12.94
C VAL A 159 -7.30 10.93 -13.98
N ARG A 160 -8.02 10.30 -14.92
CA ARG A 160 -7.40 9.50 -15.98
C ARG A 160 -6.42 10.30 -16.84
N SER A 161 -6.78 11.51 -17.25
CA SER A 161 -5.90 12.37 -18.06
C SER A 161 -4.69 12.86 -17.27
N LEU A 162 -4.85 13.29 -16.00
CA LEU A 162 -3.70 13.59 -15.14
C LEU A 162 -2.71 12.41 -15.05
N LEU A 163 -3.21 11.21 -14.76
CA LEU A 163 -2.39 10.01 -14.56
C LEU A 163 -1.84 9.37 -15.85
N SER A 164 -2.29 9.80 -17.03
CA SER A 164 -1.87 9.22 -18.32
C SER A 164 -1.15 10.20 -19.25
N GLU A 165 -1.55 11.46 -19.22
CA GLU A 165 -1.12 12.53 -20.12
C GLU A 165 -0.31 13.61 -19.38
N GLY A 166 -0.23 13.54 -18.05
CA GLY A 166 0.49 14.49 -17.20
C GLY A 166 -0.17 15.88 -17.13
N ARG A 167 -1.40 16.05 -17.64
CA ARG A 167 -2.15 17.32 -17.59
C ARG A 167 -3.65 17.15 -17.79
N ILE A 168 -4.42 18.15 -17.37
CA ILE A 168 -5.78 18.42 -17.86
C ILE A 168 -5.71 19.65 -18.75
N SER A 169 -6.40 19.60 -19.89
CA SER A 169 -6.66 20.75 -20.77
C SER A 169 -8.16 20.80 -21.05
N TYR A 170 -8.89 21.68 -20.35
CA TYR A 170 -10.35 21.74 -20.39
C TYR A 170 -10.84 23.09 -20.94
N PRO A 171 -11.35 23.14 -22.18
CA PRO A 171 -11.95 24.35 -22.73
C PRO A 171 -13.30 24.64 -22.06
N VAL A 172 -13.48 25.87 -21.61
CA VAL A 172 -14.70 26.38 -20.97
C VAL A 172 -15.19 27.63 -21.67
N THR A 173 -16.50 27.72 -21.88
CA THR A 173 -17.14 28.97 -22.29
C THR A 173 -17.34 29.83 -21.05
N MET A 174 -16.76 31.03 -21.06
CA MET A 174 -16.95 32.06 -20.03
C MET A 174 -17.56 33.30 -20.69
N ARG A 175 -18.15 34.19 -19.89
CA ARG A 175 -18.47 35.54 -20.38
C ARG A 175 -17.26 36.44 -20.21
N ASP A 176 -17.02 37.32 -21.17
CA ASP A 176 -16.09 38.44 -20.99
C ASP A 176 -16.78 39.63 -20.29
N LYS A 177 -16.02 40.71 -20.09
CA LYS A 177 -16.51 41.95 -19.45
C LYS A 177 -17.61 42.65 -20.25
N ASP A 178 -17.71 42.35 -21.55
CA ASP A 178 -18.68 42.91 -22.49
C ASP A 178 -19.91 42.00 -22.65
N GLY A 179 -19.95 40.88 -21.91
CA GLY A 179 -21.06 39.91 -21.89
C GLY A 179 -21.01 38.86 -22.99
N ASN A 180 -20.00 38.88 -23.88
CA ASN A 180 -19.87 37.92 -24.97
C ASN A 180 -19.34 36.58 -24.46
N PHE A 181 -19.76 35.49 -25.11
CA PHE A 181 -19.28 34.16 -24.80
C PHE A 181 -17.92 33.90 -25.46
N VAL A 182 -16.86 33.79 -24.66
CA VAL A 182 -15.49 33.48 -25.09
C VAL A 182 -15.06 32.11 -24.58
N THR A 183 -14.38 31.33 -25.42
CA THR A 183 -13.79 30.05 -24.98
C THR A 183 -12.41 30.29 -24.40
N ARG A 184 -12.18 29.85 -23.16
CA ARG A 184 -10.87 29.86 -22.49
C ARG A 184 -10.49 28.43 -22.11
N THR A 185 -9.23 28.05 -22.31
CA THR A 185 -8.74 26.72 -21.92
C THR A 185 -8.10 26.77 -20.54
N ILE A 186 -8.71 26.10 -19.57
CA ILE A 186 -8.09 25.89 -18.25
C ILE A 186 -7.13 24.72 -18.37
N THR A 187 -5.86 24.96 -18.05
CA THR A 187 -4.80 23.95 -18.07
C THR A 187 -4.31 23.68 -16.66
N LYS A 188 -4.21 22.41 -16.29
CA LYS A 188 -3.59 21.95 -15.04
C LYS A 188 -2.47 20.97 -15.38
N ASN A 189 -1.24 21.35 -15.06
CA ASN A 189 -0.06 20.54 -15.33
C ASN A 189 0.27 19.65 -14.12
N GLY A 190 0.73 18.44 -14.40
CA GLY A 190 1.53 17.61 -13.51
C GLY A 190 3.04 17.81 -13.79
N PRO A 191 3.89 16.81 -13.49
CA PRO A 191 3.55 15.44 -13.11
C PRO A 191 2.87 15.35 -11.74
N THR A 192 1.89 14.45 -11.60
CA THR A 192 1.14 14.24 -10.36
C THR A 192 0.65 12.79 -10.27
N ASN A 193 0.47 12.28 -9.06
CA ASN A 193 -0.09 10.97 -8.76
C ASN A 193 -1.32 11.09 -7.84
N LEU A 194 -2.09 10.00 -7.79
CA LEU A 194 -3.26 9.85 -6.93
C LEU A 194 -3.00 8.78 -5.87
N ILE A 195 -3.26 9.11 -4.61
CA ILE A 195 -3.47 8.13 -3.54
C ILE A 195 -4.95 8.21 -3.16
N VAL A 196 -5.65 7.08 -3.25
CA VAL A 196 -7.10 7.04 -2.98
C VAL A 196 -7.44 5.98 -1.93
N THR A 197 -8.32 6.31 -0.99
CA THR A 197 -8.94 5.31 -0.10
C THR A 197 -10.37 5.02 -0.53
N THR A 198 -10.77 3.75 -0.50
CA THR A 198 -12.14 3.36 -0.87
C THR A 198 -12.66 2.14 -0.12
N THR A 199 -13.98 2.13 0.10
CA THR A 199 -14.74 0.99 0.58
C THR A 199 -15.34 0.15 -0.56
N ALA A 200 -15.11 0.52 -1.82
CA ALA A 200 -15.45 -0.34 -2.96
C ALA A 200 -14.45 -1.51 -3.09
N THR A 201 -14.89 -2.64 -3.65
CA THR A 201 -14.04 -3.80 -3.98
C THR A 201 -13.26 -3.55 -5.28
N SER A 202 -13.94 -2.99 -6.29
CA SER A 202 -13.36 -2.44 -7.52
C SER A 202 -13.47 -0.91 -7.61
N LEU A 203 -12.62 -0.30 -8.41
CA LEU A 203 -12.81 1.04 -8.98
C LEU A 203 -13.16 0.90 -10.47
N HIS A 204 -13.50 2.00 -11.14
CA HIS A 204 -13.71 1.99 -12.60
C HIS A 204 -12.53 1.33 -13.31
N GLY A 205 -12.77 0.25 -14.09
CA GLY A 205 -11.70 -0.64 -14.57
C GLY A 205 -10.55 0.07 -15.29
N GLU A 206 -10.84 1.12 -16.05
CA GLU A 206 -9.81 1.96 -16.68
C GLU A 206 -8.89 2.66 -15.64
N ASN A 207 -9.42 3.10 -14.51
CA ASN A 207 -8.66 3.75 -13.44
C ASN A 207 -8.02 2.72 -12.50
N GLU A 208 -8.68 1.59 -12.25
CA GLU A 208 -8.08 0.51 -11.45
C GLU A 208 -6.79 -0.04 -12.07
N THR A 209 -6.74 -0.16 -13.41
CA THR A 209 -5.49 -0.55 -14.10
C THR A 209 -4.40 0.53 -14.04
N ARG A 210 -4.66 1.73 -13.50
CA ARG A 210 -3.68 2.84 -13.30
C ARG A 210 -3.19 2.96 -11.86
N LEU A 211 -3.71 2.13 -10.96
CA LEU A 211 -3.49 2.20 -9.51
C LEU A 211 -2.97 0.85 -9.01
N ILE A 212 -1.92 0.85 -8.19
CA ILE A 212 -1.58 -0.36 -7.41
C ILE A 212 -2.63 -0.47 -6.30
N SER A 213 -3.38 -1.57 -6.30
CA SER A 213 -4.42 -1.82 -5.29
C SER A 213 -3.79 -2.40 -4.02
N LEU A 214 -3.99 -1.73 -2.89
CA LEU A 214 -3.47 -2.12 -1.58
C LEU A 214 -4.62 -2.63 -0.71
N PRO A 215 -4.70 -3.93 -0.38
CA PRO A 215 -5.68 -4.43 0.59
C PRO A 215 -5.23 -4.08 2.01
N THR A 216 -6.16 -3.65 2.88
CA THR A 216 -5.89 -3.57 4.33
C THR A 216 -6.10 -4.90 5.03
N ASN A 217 -5.43 -5.07 6.16
CA ASN A 217 -5.59 -6.23 7.02
C ASN A 217 -6.88 -6.11 7.86
N ASP A 218 -7.80 -7.04 7.68
CA ASP A 218 -9.12 -7.11 8.33
C ASP A 218 -9.27 -8.32 9.28
N THR A 219 -8.15 -8.90 9.73
CA THR A 219 -8.14 -10.09 10.61
C THR A 219 -8.44 -9.76 12.08
N SER A 220 -8.85 -10.77 12.84
CA SER A 220 -9.05 -10.69 14.30
C SER A 220 -7.75 -10.36 15.04
N ASP A 221 -6.62 -10.96 14.64
CA ASP A 221 -5.28 -10.67 15.17
C ASP A 221 -4.86 -9.21 14.94
N GLN A 222 -5.11 -8.68 13.74
CA GLN A 222 -4.87 -7.26 13.44
C GLN A 222 -5.73 -6.35 14.31
N THR A 223 -7.01 -6.68 14.47
CA THR A 223 -7.93 -5.93 15.33
C THR A 223 -7.45 -5.94 16.79
N ARG A 224 -6.99 -7.09 17.30
CA ARG A 224 -6.37 -7.22 18.62
C ARG A 224 -5.12 -6.36 18.76
N ALA A 225 -4.23 -6.35 17.76
CA ALA A 225 -3.01 -5.54 17.79
C ALA A 225 -3.32 -4.03 17.85
N ILE A 226 -4.30 -3.56 17.08
CA ILE A 226 -4.79 -2.16 17.12
C ILE A 226 -5.39 -1.83 18.50
N LEU A 227 -6.22 -2.71 19.08
CA LEU A 227 -6.81 -2.47 20.40
C LEU A 227 -5.75 -2.38 21.52
N LEU A 228 -4.71 -3.22 21.46
CA LEU A 228 -3.58 -3.15 22.40
C LEU A 228 -2.80 -1.84 22.25
N GLN A 229 -2.58 -1.37 21.02
CA GLN A 229 -1.92 -0.10 20.75
C GLN A 229 -2.73 1.10 21.27
N LEU A 230 -4.05 1.10 21.07
CA LEU A 230 -4.94 2.14 21.59
C LEU A 230 -4.95 2.17 23.13
N ALA A 231 -4.88 0.99 23.77
CA ALA A 231 -4.80 0.86 25.23
C ALA A 231 -3.45 1.33 25.80
N ALA A 232 -2.36 1.31 25.02
CA ALA A 232 -1.04 1.77 25.45
C ALA A 232 -0.92 3.30 25.62
N GLY A 233 -1.94 4.07 25.23
CA GLY A 233 -2.03 5.51 25.42
C GLY A 233 -1.48 6.33 24.24
N LYS A 234 -1.26 7.63 24.47
CA LYS A 234 -0.85 8.53 23.37
C LYS A 234 0.55 8.20 22.86
N PRO A 235 0.76 8.16 21.52
CA PRO A 235 2.07 7.95 20.92
C PRO A 235 3.08 9.02 21.38
N LYS A 236 4.34 8.63 21.52
CA LYS A 236 5.44 9.59 21.75
C LYS A 236 5.57 10.50 20.52
N GLY A 237 6.00 11.73 20.73
CA GLY A 237 6.26 12.67 19.63
C GLY A 237 7.37 12.14 18.73
N VAL A 238 7.04 11.90 17.45
CA VAL A 238 8.04 11.72 16.38
C VAL A 238 8.49 13.09 15.92
N ASP A 239 9.80 13.26 15.77
CA ASP A 239 10.33 14.42 15.05
C ASP A 239 10.07 14.25 13.55
N PHE A 240 9.09 14.99 13.03
CA PHE A 240 8.79 15.05 11.60
C PHE A 240 9.73 15.96 10.82
N ALA A 241 10.49 16.86 11.49
CA ALA A 241 11.35 17.82 10.81
C ALA A 241 12.45 17.11 10.02
N ARG A 242 13.12 16.09 10.62
CA ARG A 242 14.13 15.26 9.90
C ARG A 242 13.60 14.64 8.60
N TRP A 243 12.32 14.28 8.58
CA TRP A 243 11.64 13.66 7.42
C TRP A 243 11.22 14.71 6.38
N HIS A 244 10.76 15.88 6.83
CA HIS A 244 10.45 17.01 5.94
C HIS A 244 11.71 17.55 5.27
N ASP A 245 12.82 17.62 5.99
CA ASP A 245 14.11 18.06 5.47
C ASP A 245 14.72 17.05 4.49
N LEU A 246 14.55 15.73 4.72
CA LEU A 246 14.86 14.70 3.72
C LEU A 246 14.08 14.93 2.43
N GLN A 247 12.77 15.12 2.52
CA GLN A 247 11.91 15.30 1.35
C GLN A 247 12.20 16.62 0.62
N ARG A 248 12.52 17.71 1.34
CA ARG A 248 12.94 19.01 0.76
C ARG A 248 14.33 18.91 0.11
N TRP A 249 15.27 18.17 0.71
CA TRP A 249 16.58 17.93 0.12
C TRP A 249 16.47 17.16 -1.20
N LEU A 250 15.64 16.11 -1.25
CA LEU A 250 15.40 15.32 -2.46
C LEU A 250 14.79 16.12 -3.63
N GLU A 251 14.07 17.21 -3.37
CA GLU A 251 13.55 18.12 -4.41
C GLU A 251 14.67 18.84 -5.18
N GLY A 252 15.79 19.16 -4.50
CA GLY A 252 16.98 19.77 -5.09
C GLY A 252 18.09 18.79 -5.49
N ALA A 253 17.97 17.51 -5.14
CA ALA A 253 18.97 16.48 -5.36
C ALA A 253 18.95 15.91 -6.81
N GLU A 254 19.83 14.95 -7.09
CA GLU A 254 19.74 14.18 -8.34
C GLU A 254 18.52 13.26 -8.27
N ARG A 255 17.78 13.20 -9.38
CA ARG A 255 16.51 12.47 -9.52
C ARG A 255 16.49 11.53 -10.73
N ARG A 256 17.49 11.62 -11.60
CA ARG A 256 17.66 10.70 -12.73
C ARG A 256 18.31 9.42 -12.21
N VAL A 257 17.69 8.29 -12.52
CA VAL A 257 18.16 6.96 -12.14
C VAL A 257 18.42 6.13 -13.40
N THR A 258 19.53 5.40 -13.40
CA THR A 258 19.81 4.32 -14.35
C THR A 258 19.56 2.99 -13.65
N ILE A 259 18.71 2.12 -14.23
CA ILE A 259 18.47 0.76 -13.74
C ILE A 259 19.17 -0.24 -14.69
N PRO A 260 20.39 -0.72 -14.37
CA PRO A 260 21.16 -1.56 -15.29
C PRO A 260 20.44 -2.88 -15.64
N TYR A 261 19.72 -3.43 -14.67
CA TYR A 261 19.01 -4.70 -14.76
C TYR A 261 17.58 -4.61 -15.34
N ALA A 262 17.08 -3.42 -15.71
CA ALA A 262 15.69 -3.29 -16.19
C ALA A 262 15.39 -4.19 -17.40
N ARG A 263 16.37 -4.39 -18.30
CA ARG A 263 16.27 -5.32 -19.44
C ARG A 263 16.21 -6.79 -19.03
N TYR A 264 16.87 -7.17 -17.93
CA TYR A 264 16.78 -8.53 -17.40
C TYR A 264 15.40 -8.79 -16.79
N LEU A 265 14.89 -7.85 -16.00
CA LEU A 265 13.53 -7.94 -15.45
C LEU A 265 12.49 -8.06 -16.57
N ALA A 266 12.56 -7.20 -17.59
CA ALA A 266 11.63 -7.21 -18.72
C ALA A 266 11.63 -8.53 -19.53
N LYS A 267 12.76 -9.25 -19.58
CA LYS A 267 12.87 -10.57 -20.23
C LYS A 267 12.32 -11.72 -19.39
N ASN A 268 12.34 -11.58 -18.05
CA ASN A 268 11.97 -12.65 -17.12
C ASN A 268 10.56 -12.51 -16.53
N VAL A 269 9.90 -11.36 -16.69
CA VAL A 269 8.47 -11.20 -16.37
C VAL A 269 7.63 -11.87 -17.49
N PRO A 270 6.80 -12.89 -17.20
CA PRO A 270 5.99 -13.55 -18.21
C PRO A 270 4.96 -12.59 -18.84
N PRO A 271 4.81 -12.51 -20.17
CA PRO A 271 3.89 -11.59 -20.85
C PRO A 271 2.44 -12.10 -20.84
N VAL A 272 1.92 -12.46 -19.65
CA VAL A 272 0.62 -13.14 -19.49
C VAL A 272 -0.61 -12.20 -19.55
N ALA A 273 -0.43 -10.90 -19.35
CA ALA A 273 -1.52 -9.93 -19.39
C ALA A 273 -1.07 -8.56 -19.91
N VAL A 274 -1.96 -7.87 -20.65
CA VAL A 274 -1.68 -6.52 -21.19
C VAL A 274 -1.47 -5.48 -20.08
N ARG A 275 -2.14 -5.64 -18.92
CA ARG A 275 -2.00 -4.78 -17.74
C ARG A 275 -0.55 -4.67 -17.25
N LEU A 276 0.23 -5.77 -17.37
CA LEU A 276 1.65 -5.81 -16.96
C LEU A 276 2.50 -4.73 -17.63
N ARG A 277 2.13 -4.23 -18.82
CA ARG A 277 2.85 -3.12 -19.46
C ARG A 277 2.85 -1.84 -18.62
N ARG A 278 1.78 -1.61 -17.86
CA ARG A 278 1.68 -0.47 -16.92
C ARG A 278 2.18 -0.85 -15.54
N ASP A 279 1.84 -2.03 -15.03
CA ASP A 279 2.33 -2.49 -13.71
C ASP A 279 3.87 -2.55 -13.68
N PHE A 280 4.51 -3.03 -14.76
CA PHE A 280 5.98 -3.05 -14.91
C PHE A 280 6.58 -1.64 -14.93
N ARG A 281 5.89 -0.65 -15.51
CA ARG A 281 6.31 0.76 -15.42
C ARG A 281 6.27 1.23 -13.97
N SER A 282 5.18 0.97 -13.25
CA SER A 282 5.07 1.32 -11.82
C SER A 282 6.16 0.64 -10.97
N ILE A 283 6.51 -0.63 -11.25
CA ILE A 283 7.64 -1.31 -10.61
C ILE A 283 8.96 -0.56 -10.85
N LEU A 284 9.26 -0.18 -12.10
CA LEU A 284 10.47 0.60 -12.39
C LEU A 284 10.48 1.94 -11.63
N ARG A 285 9.37 2.68 -11.63
CA ARG A 285 9.26 3.97 -10.91
C ARG A 285 9.41 3.82 -9.40
N LEU A 286 8.94 2.73 -8.80
CA LEU A 286 9.20 2.41 -7.39
C LEU A 286 10.69 2.12 -7.13
N ILE A 287 11.37 1.38 -8.03
CA ILE A 287 12.82 1.11 -7.93
C ILE A 287 13.63 2.40 -8.04
N GLU A 288 13.27 3.29 -8.97
CA GLU A 288 13.90 4.61 -9.08
C GLU A 288 13.67 5.44 -7.82
N THR A 289 12.45 5.47 -7.31
CA THR A 289 12.12 6.19 -6.06
C THR A 289 12.94 5.66 -4.87
N HIS A 290 13.08 4.34 -4.76
CA HIS A 290 13.89 3.72 -3.71
C HIS A 290 15.38 4.07 -3.85
N ALA A 291 15.91 4.10 -5.07
CA ALA A 291 17.29 4.49 -5.34
C ALA A 291 17.54 6.00 -5.07
N ILE A 292 16.57 6.87 -5.38
CA ILE A 292 16.59 8.31 -5.06
C ILE A 292 16.62 8.55 -3.55
N LEU A 293 15.80 7.80 -2.80
CA LEU A 293 15.74 7.89 -1.33
C LEU A 293 17.10 7.56 -0.69
N HIS A 294 17.80 6.57 -1.22
CA HIS A 294 19.10 6.09 -0.69
C HIS A 294 20.32 6.63 -1.45
N GLN A 295 20.18 7.73 -2.20
CA GLN A 295 21.15 8.14 -3.24
C GLN A 295 22.58 8.45 -2.74
N LEU A 296 22.80 8.69 -1.45
CA LEU A 296 24.15 8.84 -0.87
C LEU A 296 24.92 7.51 -0.83
N SER A 297 24.20 6.39 -0.76
CA SER A 297 24.75 5.02 -0.73
C SER A 297 24.72 4.34 -2.11
N ARG A 298 24.67 5.13 -3.19
CA ARG A 298 24.59 4.64 -4.56
C ARG A 298 25.70 5.25 -5.43
N GLU A 299 26.25 4.42 -6.30
CA GLU A 299 27.17 4.88 -7.33
C GLU A 299 26.45 5.76 -8.37
N ARG A 300 27.23 6.51 -9.14
CA ARG A 300 26.72 7.35 -10.22
C ARG A 300 27.32 6.94 -11.56
N ASP A 301 26.52 7.02 -12.63
CA ASP A 301 27.03 6.82 -13.99
C ASP A 301 27.81 8.05 -14.50
N GLU A 302 28.45 7.90 -15.66
CA GLU A 302 29.26 8.94 -16.32
C GLU A 302 28.47 10.25 -16.57
N THR A 303 27.13 10.21 -16.58
CA THR A 303 26.25 11.37 -16.75
C THR A 303 25.69 11.90 -15.44
N GLY A 304 26.19 11.40 -14.31
CA GLY A 304 25.88 11.82 -12.94
C GLY A 304 24.63 11.17 -12.33
N ARG A 305 23.94 10.28 -13.05
CA ARG A 305 22.67 9.65 -12.60
C ARG A 305 22.94 8.60 -11.55
N ILE A 306 21.98 8.40 -10.65
CA ILE A 306 22.04 7.37 -9.61
C ILE A 306 21.93 5.98 -10.25
N ILE A 307 22.83 5.06 -9.90
CA ILE A 307 22.76 3.66 -10.35
C ILE A 307 21.94 2.84 -9.35
N ALA A 308 20.80 2.31 -9.78
CA ALA A 308 20.00 1.40 -8.95
C ALA A 308 20.68 0.04 -8.78
N THR A 309 20.62 -0.50 -7.57
CA THR A 309 21.25 -1.75 -7.13
C THR A 309 20.22 -2.86 -6.93
N GLU A 310 20.65 -4.10 -6.74
CA GLU A 310 19.74 -5.22 -6.41
C GLU A 310 18.98 -5.00 -5.09
N ARG A 311 19.54 -4.23 -4.13
CA ARG A 311 18.82 -3.86 -2.90
C ARG A 311 17.54 -3.07 -3.20
N ASP A 312 17.61 -2.14 -4.15
CA ASP A 312 16.46 -1.33 -4.57
C ASP A 312 15.38 -2.20 -5.25
N TYR A 313 15.81 -3.22 -6.01
CA TYR A 313 14.88 -4.21 -6.59
C TYR A 313 14.22 -5.07 -5.51
N LEU A 314 15.01 -5.66 -4.61
CA LEU A 314 14.51 -6.61 -3.61
C LEU A 314 13.57 -5.96 -2.60
N ALA A 315 13.85 -4.72 -2.17
CA ALA A 315 12.95 -3.94 -1.34
C ALA A 315 11.60 -3.74 -2.02
N VAL A 316 11.58 -3.18 -3.24
CA VAL A 316 10.34 -2.95 -4.00
C VAL A 316 9.62 -4.26 -4.32
N ARG A 317 10.34 -5.30 -4.74
CA ARG A 317 9.78 -6.62 -5.04
C ARG A 317 9.01 -7.20 -3.85
N THR A 318 9.59 -7.12 -2.66
CA THR A 318 8.97 -7.59 -1.41
C THR A 318 7.66 -6.86 -1.13
N LEU A 319 7.55 -5.59 -1.50
CA LEU A 319 6.34 -4.79 -1.33
C LEU A 319 5.26 -5.03 -2.40
N VAL A 320 5.58 -5.50 -3.62
CA VAL A 320 4.60 -5.52 -4.74
C VAL A 320 4.39 -6.85 -5.48
N ALA A 321 5.23 -7.87 -5.29
CA ALA A 321 5.22 -9.06 -6.17
C ALA A 321 3.87 -9.81 -6.24
N ASP A 322 3.22 -10.03 -5.09
CA ASP A 322 1.88 -10.62 -4.98
C ASP A 322 0.78 -9.65 -5.44
N LEU A 323 0.89 -8.34 -5.20
CA LEU A 323 -0.11 -7.36 -5.67
C LEU A 323 -0.19 -7.31 -7.20
N ILE A 324 0.97 -7.39 -7.88
CA ILE A 324 1.01 -7.43 -9.35
C ILE A 324 0.53 -8.79 -9.87
N SER A 325 0.85 -9.89 -9.18
CA SER A 325 0.39 -11.23 -9.57
C SER A 325 -1.13 -11.39 -9.39
N ASP A 326 -1.69 -10.85 -8.31
CA ASP A 326 -3.13 -10.76 -8.04
C ASP A 326 -3.84 -9.80 -9.00
N GLY A 327 -3.26 -8.62 -9.26
CA GLY A 327 -3.81 -7.60 -10.15
C GLY A 327 -3.97 -8.03 -11.62
N VAL A 328 -3.32 -9.13 -12.03
CA VAL A 328 -3.47 -9.74 -13.37
C VAL A 328 -4.10 -11.14 -13.34
N GLY A 329 -4.55 -11.62 -12.18
CA GLY A 329 -5.18 -12.93 -12.02
C GLY A 329 -4.23 -14.13 -12.14
N ALA A 330 -2.91 -13.92 -12.06
CA ALA A 330 -1.91 -15.00 -12.04
C ALA A 330 -1.75 -15.65 -10.65
N THR A 331 -2.34 -15.03 -9.63
CA THR A 331 -2.45 -15.49 -8.23
C THR A 331 -3.76 -14.91 -7.67
N VAL A 332 -4.21 -15.39 -6.51
CA VAL A 332 -5.28 -14.78 -5.71
C VAL A 332 -4.73 -14.32 -4.37
N SER A 333 -5.28 -13.22 -3.83
CA SER A 333 -4.91 -12.73 -2.50
C SER A 333 -5.10 -13.82 -1.43
N PRO A 334 -4.25 -13.87 -0.38
CA PRO A 334 -4.39 -14.83 0.71
C PRO A 334 -5.79 -14.82 1.33
N THR A 335 -6.38 -13.63 1.52
CA THR A 335 -7.74 -13.42 2.01
C THR A 335 -8.83 -14.00 1.10
N THR A 336 -8.65 -13.94 -0.22
CA THR A 336 -9.57 -14.56 -1.20
C THR A 336 -9.43 -16.08 -1.15
N ARG A 337 -8.19 -16.60 -1.12
CA ARG A 337 -7.90 -18.03 -1.01
C ARG A 337 -8.49 -18.64 0.26
N GLU A 338 -8.29 -17.98 1.39
CA GLU A 338 -8.87 -18.34 2.70
C GLU A 338 -10.40 -18.36 2.65
N THR A 339 -11.03 -17.34 2.08
CA THR A 339 -12.50 -17.26 1.97
C THR A 339 -13.07 -18.39 1.11
N VAL A 340 -12.45 -18.68 -0.04
CA VAL A 340 -12.89 -19.77 -0.93
C VAL A 340 -12.64 -21.15 -0.31
N LYS A 341 -11.53 -21.31 0.43
CA LYS A 341 -11.25 -22.52 1.20
C LYS A 341 -12.29 -22.73 2.31
N CYS A 342 -12.63 -21.70 3.08
CA CYS A 342 -13.67 -21.75 4.11
C CYS A 342 -15.02 -22.22 3.53
N ILE A 343 -15.41 -21.71 2.35
CA ILE A 343 -16.62 -22.19 1.65
C ILE A 343 -16.48 -23.66 1.25
N SER A 344 -15.30 -24.09 0.78
CA SER A 344 -15.04 -25.50 0.45
C SER A 344 -15.18 -26.44 1.65
N GLU A 345 -14.81 -25.98 2.85
CA GLU A 345 -14.87 -26.75 4.09
C GLU A 345 -16.28 -26.74 4.70
N LEU A 346 -17.04 -25.66 4.52
CA LEU A 346 -18.42 -25.53 5.00
C LEU A 346 -19.46 -26.15 4.04
N ALA A 347 -19.20 -26.23 2.74
CA ALA A 347 -20.15 -26.71 1.74
C ALA A 347 -20.68 -28.15 2.00
N PRO A 348 -19.87 -29.15 2.43
CA PRO A 348 -20.38 -30.49 2.71
C PRO A 348 -21.45 -30.55 3.81
N ALA A 349 -21.44 -29.59 4.74
CA ALA A 349 -22.42 -29.46 5.82
C ALA A 349 -23.62 -28.56 5.46
N ASN A 350 -23.60 -27.90 4.30
CA ASN A 350 -24.55 -26.86 3.92
C ASN A 350 -25.08 -27.06 2.49
N VAL A 351 -26.00 -28.02 2.34
CA VAL A 351 -26.59 -28.43 1.04
C VAL A 351 -27.26 -27.27 0.29
N ASP A 352 -27.82 -26.29 1.00
CA ASP A 352 -28.45 -25.10 0.42
C ASP A 352 -27.46 -23.96 0.11
N GLY A 353 -26.15 -24.19 0.26
CA GLY A 353 -25.09 -23.19 0.12
C GLY A 353 -24.71 -22.47 1.42
N VAL A 354 -23.50 -21.93 1.48
CA VAL A 354 -22.90 -21.34 2.68
C VAL A 354 -23.35 -19.89 2.87
N THR A 355 -23.70 -19.50 4.09
CA THR A 355 -24.18 -18.14 4.40
C THR A 355 -23.05 -17.19 4.82
N VAL A 356 -23.28 -15.87 4.69
CA VAL A 356 -22.36 -14.84 5.21
C VAL A 356 -22.09 -15.00 6.70
N ALA A 357 -23.09 -15.43 7.49
CA ALA A 357 -22.95 -15.60 8.93
C ALA A 357 -21.99 -16.74 9.28
N GLN A 358 -22.07 -17.87 8.57
CA GLN A 358 -21.19 -19.02 8.80
C GLN A 358 -19.74 -18.73 8.38
N VAL A 359 -19.53 -17.95 7.31
CA VAL A 359 -18.19 -17.49 6.92
C VAL A 359 -17.62 -16.49 7.92
N ALA A 360 -18.46 -15.60 8.47
CA ALA A 360 -18.05 -14.68 9.54
C ALA A 360 -17.65 -15.42 10.82
N GLU A 361 -18.44 -16.40 11.25
CA GLU A 361 -18.17 -17.25 12.42
C GLU A 361 -16.92 -18.11 12.22
N SER A 362 -16.80 -18.80 11.07
CA SER A 362 -15.67 -19.70 10.77
C SER A 362 -14.33 -18.99 10.59
N LEU A 363 -14.32 -17.70 10.23
CA LEU A 363 -13.10 -16.90 10.05
C LEU A 363 -12.88 -15.88 11.20
N GLU A 364 -13.71 -15.90 12.24
CA GLU A 364 -13.70 -14.94 13.35
C GLU A 364 -13.76 -13.46 12.89
N LEU A 365 -14.52 -13.19 11.82
CA LEU A 365 -14.65 -11.87 11.21
C LEU A 365 -15.96 -11.18 11.58
N ASP A 366 -15.96 -9.85 11.50
CA ASP A 366 -17.21 -9.10 11.46
C ASP A 366 -18.00 -9.41 10.16
N ARG A 367 -19.32 -9.25 10.23
CA ARG A 367 -20.22 -9.54 9.10
C ARG A 367 -19.89 -8.73 7.84
N SER A 368 -19.37 -7.51 7.99
CA SER A 368 -19.00 -6.60 6.90
C SER A 368 -17.73 -7.05 6.20
N ALA A 369 -16.69 -7.46 6.94
CA ALA A 369 -15.49 -8.07 6.39
C ALA A 369 -15.81 -9.38 5.65
N ALA A 370 -16.58 -10.28 6.28
CA ALA A 370 -17.03 -11.51 5.63
C ALA A 370 -17.82 -11.23 4.34
N GLN A 371 -18.79 -10.31 4.37
CA GLN A 371 -19.56 -9.90 3.19
C GLN A 371 -18.67 -9.28 2.10
N ARG A 372 -17.66 -8.47 2.46
CA ARG A 372 -16.71 -7.87 1.51
C ARG A 372 -15.84 -8.93 0.83
N ARG A 373 -15.28 -9.86 1.61
CA ARG A 373 -14.45 -10.96 1.09
C ARG A 373 -15.25 -11.85 0.14
N LEU A 374 -16.48 -12.21 0.51
CA LEU A 374 -17.42 -12.94 -0.34
C LEU A 374 -17.76 -12.18 -1.63
N GLN A 375 -18.06 -10.88 -1.55
CA GLN A 375 -18.31 -10.06 -2.73
C GLN A 375 -17.07 -9.99 -3.65
N THR A 376 -15.87 -9.92 -3.09
CA THR A 376 -14.60 -9.91 -3.86
C THR A 376 -14.36 -11.24 -4.57
N ALA A 377 -14.55 -12.37 -3.89
CA ALA A 377 -14.42 -13.71 -4.48
C ALA A 377 -15.47 -13.94 -5.59
N ARG A 378 -16.69 -13.43 -5.39
CA ARG A 378 -17.79 -13.50 -6.37
C ARG A 378 -17.53 -12.63 -7.61
N GLU A 379 -17.06 -11.40 -7.44
CA GLU A 379 -16.73 -10.50 -8.55
C GLU A 379 -15.59 -11.05 -9.42
N ARG A 380 -14.76 -11.93 -8.87
CA ARG A 380 -13.69 -12.66 -9.59
C ARG A 380 -14.13 -14.02 -10.15
N GLY A 381 -15.38 -14.43 -9.95
CA GLY A 381 -15.93 -15.69 -10.50
C GLY A 381 -15.51 -16.96 -9.77
N PHE A 382 -14.91 -16.88 -8.57
CA PHE A 382 -14.55 -18.08 -7.81
C PHE A 382 -15.73 -18.70 -7.07
N ILE A 383 -16.74 -17.88 -6.73
CA ILE A 383 -17.95 -18.32 -6.02
C ILE A 383 -19.20 -17.69 -6.63
N ALA A 384 -20.29 -18.46 -6.65
CA ALA A 384 -21.61 -18.02 -7.09
C ALA A 384 -22.56 -17.89 -5.90
N ASN A 385 -23.52 -16.97 -5.97
CA ASN A 385 -24.64 -16.90 -5.03
C ASN A 385 -25.87 -17.55 -5.68
N LYS A 386 -26.35 -18.67 -5.13
CA LYS A 386 -27.52 -19.41 -5.62
C LYS A 386 -28.87 -18.76 -5.26
N GLU A 387 -28.90 -17.84 -4.29
CA GLU A 387 -30.15 -17.15 -3.92
C GLU A 387 -30.38 -15.93 -4.82
N GLU A 388 -31.21 -16.10 -5.84
CA GLU A 388 -31.60 -15.05 -6.80
C GLU A 388 -32.66 -14.10 -6.26
N ARG A 389 -33.39 -14.45 -5.19
CA ARG A 389 -34.52 -13.67 -4.68
C ARG A 389 -34.04 -12.45 -3.89
N ARG A 390 -34.45 -11.27 -4.35
CA ARG A 390 -34.16 -9.99 -3.67
C ARG A 390 -34.63 -10.02 -2.20
N GLY A 391 -33.73 -9.66 -1.28
CA GLY A 391 -34.00 -9.58 0.16
C GLY A 391 -33.87 -10.90 0.93
N ARG A 392 -33.56 -12.02 0.27
CA ARG A 392 -33.22 -13.27 0.96
C ARG A 392 -31.72 -13.32 1.31
N PRO A 393 -31.30 -14.08 2.35
CA PRO A 393 -29.89 -14.19 2.70
C PRO A 393 -29.12 -15.00 1.65
N ALA A 394 -28.01 -14.44 1.16
CA ALA A 394 -27.16 -15.09 0.16
C ALA A 394 -26.70 -16.50 0.57
N ARG A 395 -26.49 -17.33 -0.45
CA ARG A 395 -26.10 -18.75 -0.39
C ARG A 395 -24.96 -18.98 -1.37
N TYR A 396 -23.74 -19.07 -0.85
CA TYR A 396 -22.53 -19.14 -1.65
C TYR A 396 -22.04 -20.59 -1.85
N GLU A 397 -21.61 -20.89 -3.07
CA GLU A 397 -20.92 -22.11 -3.44
C GLU A 397 -19.73 -21.81 -4.35
N ILE A 398 -18.81 -22.77 -4.48
CA ILE A 398 -17.67 -22.68 -5.41
C ILE A 398 -18.18 -22.78 -6.84
N ASP A 399 -17.69 -21.90 -7.70
CA ASP A 399 -18.06 -21.81 -9.11
C ASP A 399 -16.87 -22.17 -10.01
N SER A 400 -15.72 -21.53 -9.79
CA SER A 400 -14.46 -21.80 -10.51
C SER A 400 -13.31 -22.17 -9.58
N PRO A 401 -12.37 -23.05 -10.00
CA PRO A 401 -11.19 -23.38 -9.21
C PRO A 401 -10.27 -22.17 -9.05
N LEU A 402 -9.55 -22.11 -7.92
CA LEU A 402 -8.51 -21.10 -7.70
C LEU A 402 -7.29 -21.38 -8.60
N PRO A 403 -6.63 -20.34 -9.15
CA PRO A 403 -5.39 -20.53 -9.88
C PRO A 403 -4.23 -21.00 -8.98
N GLU A 404 -3.29 -21.71 -9.59
CA GLU A 404 -1.97 -22.02 -9.02
C GLU A 404 -1.20 -20.72 -8.74
N GLU A 405 -0.36 -20.71 -7.70
CA GLU A 405 0.38 -19.50 -7.32
C GLU A 405 1.58 -19.26 -8.23
N ARG A 406 1.43 -18.29 -9.14
CA ARG A 406 2.50 -17.89 -10.04
C ARG A 406 2.97 -16.47 -9.75
N ILE A 407 4.05 -16.36 -8.99
CA ILE A 407 4.77 -15.09 -8.81
C ILE A 407 5.39 -14.68 -10.15
N LEU A 408 5.05 -13.48 -10.63
CA LEU A 408 5.48 -12.99 -11.94
C LEU A 408 6.84 -12.27 -11.94
N LEU A 409 7.31 -11.81 -10.78
CA LEU A 409 8.57 -11.08 -10.65
C LEU A 409 9.73 -12.04 -10.29
N PRO A 410 10.85 -12.03 -11.05
CA PRO A 410 11.98 -12.93 -10.80
C PRO A 410 12.58 -12.71 -9.40
N HIS A 411 13.22 -13.73 -8.82
CA HIS A 411 13.75 -13.64 -7.45
C HIS A 411 15.04 -12.79 -7.37
N THR A 412 15.82 -12.72 -8.45
CA THR A 412 16.99 -11.85 -8.61
C THR A 412 16.75 -10.84 -9.73
N CYS A 413 17.49 -9.73 -9.76
CA CYS A 413 17.52 -8.84 -10.92
C CYS A 413 18.72 -9.05 -11.84
N THR A 414 19.70 -9.83 -11.42
CA THR A 414 20.85 -10.24 -12.25
C THR A 414 20.72 -11.70 -12.69
N PRO A 415 21.34 -12.09 -13.83
CA PRO A 415 21.55 -13.50 -14.11
C PRO A 415 22.39 -14.10 -12.99
N THR A 416 21.96 -15.23 -12.44
CA THR A 416 22.86 -16.05 -11.64
C THR A 416 23.99 -16.52 -12.55
N GLU A 417 25.23 -16.11 -12.26
CA GLU A 417 26.42 -16.74 -12.83
C GLU A 417 26.49 -18.19 -12.34
N GLY A 418 25.79 -19.06 -13.06
CA GLY A 418 25.82 -20.49 -12.81
C GLY A 418 27.25 -20.97 -13.00
N LYS A 419 27.92 -21.32 -11.89
CA LYS A 419 29.07 -22.21 -11.93
C LYS A 419 28.63 -23.48 -12.64
N SER A 420 28.98 -23.60 -13.92
CA SER A 420 28.69 -24.76 -14.71
C SER A 420 29.41 -25.96 -14.09
N ALA A 421 28.64 -26.88 -13.52
CA ALA A 421 29.13 -28.22 -13.22
C ALA A 421 29.51 -28.82 -14.59
N GLY A 422 30.81 -28.87 -14.86
CA GLY A 422 31.31 -29.14 -16.20
C GLY A 422 30.94 -30.54 -16.69
N HIS A 423 30.67 -30.64 -17.98
CA HIS A 423 31.02 -31.80 -18.80
C HIS A 423 31.61 -31.28 -20.12
N GLY A 424 32.70 -31.89 -20.57
CA GLY A 424 33.53 -31.36 -21.64
C GLY A 424 32.97 -31.58 -23.05
N GLY A 425 33.46 -30.77 -23.99
CA GLY A 425 33.16 -30.87 -25.42
C GLY A 425 34.09 -29.96 -26.22
N VAL A 426 35.18 -30.53 -26.74
CA VAL A 426 36.25 -29.82 -27.44
C VAL A 426 35.84 -29.47 -28.88
N CYS A 427 36.05 -28.23 -29.32
CA CYS A 427 36.72 -27.98 -30.62
C CYS A 427 37.27 -26.54 -30.76
N SER A 428 38.40 -26.44 -31.47
CA SER A 428 39.15 -25.22 -31.84
C SER A 428 38.41 -24.35 -32.88
N SER A 429 38.71 -23.07 -33.15
CA SER A 429 39.93 -22.23 -33.00
C SER A 429 39.51 -20.73 -32.86
N ALA A 430 40.33 -19.66 -32.86
CA ALA A 430 41.74 -19.44 -33.24
C ALA A 430 42.40 -18.23 -32.50
N ALA A 431 43.40 -17.60 -33.15
CA ALA A 431 44.24 -16.46 -32.73
C ALA A 431 43.60 -15.08 -33.07
N THR A 432 43.97 -13.94 -32.47
CA THR A 432 45.32 -13.32 -32.33
C THR A 432 45.24 -12.27 -31.20
N ALA A 433 45.97 -12.26 -30.08
CA ALA A 433 47.42 -12.33 -29.79
C ALA A 433 48.15 -10.95 -29.72
N TRP A 434 48.06 -10.29 -28.56
CA TRP A 434 49.04 -9.35 -27.95
C TRP A 434 48.96 -9.60 -26.42
N GLY A 435 50.02 -9.74 -25.62
CA GLY A 435 51.46 -9.80 -25.94
C GLY A 435 52.33 -9.04 -24.92
N VAL A 436 52.44 -9.50 -23.66
CA VAL A 436 53.50 -9.10 -22.70
C VAL A 436 53.93 -10.31 -21.86
N GLU A 437 55.23 -10.41 -21.58
CA GLU A 437 55.92 -11.59 -21.06
C GLU A 437 55.83 -11.79 -19.53
N SER A 438 56.34 -12.93 -19.07
CA SER A 438 56.43 -13.32 -17.65
C SER A 438 57.85 -13.78 -17.31
N GLY A 439 58.27 -13.60 -16.05
CA GLY A 439 59.58 -14.06 -15.55
C GLY A 439 59.61 -14.08 -14.01
N PRO A 440 60.34 -15.02 -13.36
CA PRO A 440 59.84 -15.62 -12.12
C PRO A 440 60.73 -15.45 -10.88
N VAL A 441 60.17 -15.69 -9.69
CA VAL A 441 60.93 -15.99 -8.46
C VAL A 441 60.32 -17.21 -7.75
N THR A 442 61.19 -17.95 -7.05
CA THR A 442 61.10 -19.39 -6.74
C THR A 442 60.37 -19.78 -5.45
N SER A 443 59.96 -21.06 -5.42
CA SER A 443 59.40 -21.81 -4.30
C SER A 443 60.38 -22.12 -3.14
N ALA A 444 59.86 -22.22 -1.91
CA ALA A 444 60.24 -23.24 -0.92
C ALA A 444 59.23 -23.27 0.25
N GLY A 445 58.88 -24.46 0.79
CA GLY A 445 58.07 -24.56 2.02
C GLY A 445 57.07 -25.74 2.07
N SER A 446 57.57 -26.96 2.28
CA SER A 446 56.76 -28.13 2.69
C SER A 446 56.17 -27.92 4.11
N THR A 447 55.13 -28.63 4.60
CA THR A 447 55.09 -30.10 4.75
C THR A 447 53.66 -30.62 5.09
N GLN A 448 53.24 -31.65 4.35
CA GLN A 448 52.38 -32.83 4.68
C GLN A 448 51.60 -32.90 6.03
N ARG A 449 50.28 -33.16 6.00
CA ARG A 449 49.56 -34.47 6.20
C ARG A 449 49.58 -35.02 7.64
N ALA A 450 48.59 -35.77 8.16
CA ALA A 450 47.24 -36.19 7.74
C ALA A 450 46.51 -36.87 8.94
N LEU A 451 45.38 -37.57 8.67
CA LEU A 451 44.57 -38.45 9.55
C LEU A 451 43.57 -37.69 10.45
N SER A 452 42.24 -37.68 10.28
CA SER A 452 41.23 -38.51 9.56
C SER A 452 40.58 -39.66 10.36
N ARG A 453 39.26 -39.52 10.60
CA ARG A 453 38.27 -40.58 10.91
C ARG A 453 38.48 -41.26 12.29
N GLU A 454 37.48 -41.91 12.93
CA GLU A 454 36.28 -42.53 12.37
C GLU A 454 35.04 -42.54 13.31
N LYS A 455 33.92 -42.94 12.72
CA LYS A 455 32.51 -42.85 13.10
C LYS A 455 32.06 -43.76 14.28
N SER A 456 30.94 -43.34 14.87
CA SER A 456 29.67 -44.09 15.00
C SER A 456 29.17 -44.56 16.37
N ARG A 457 27.85 -44.32 16.57
CA ARG A 457 26.82 -45.12 17.27
C ARG A 457 27.08 -45.59 18.72
N VAL A 458 26.08 -45.36 19.59
CA VAL A 458 25.08 -46.38 20.01
C VAL A 458 23.96 -45.70 20.82
N SER A 459 22.82 -46.39 20.99
CA SER A 459 21.56 -45.91 21.56
C SER A 459 21.25 -46.49 22.95
N SER A 460 20.34 -45.83 23.67
CA SER A 460 19.36 -46.38 24.66
C SER A 460 19.75 -46.66 26.13
N ARG A 461 18.69 -46.58 26.98
CA ARG A 461 18.52 -46.78 28.46
C ARG A 461 18.41 -45.46 29.24
N VAL A 462 17.30 -45.07 29.90
CA VAL A 462 16.23 -45.74 30.71
C VAL A 462 16.65 -46.15 32.12
N SER A 463 16.27 -45.31 33.11
CA SER A 463 15.79 -45.65 34.48
C SER A 463 15.62 -44.33 35.27
N HIS A 464 14.41 -43.88 35.62
CA HIS A 464 13.67 -44.22 36.85
C HIS A 464 14.34 -43.79 38.17
N SER A 465 13.69 -42.85 38.87
CA SER A 465 13.56 -42.87 40.34
C SER A 465 12.24 -42.18 40.75
N GLU A 466 11.29 -42.96 41.26
CA GLU A 466 10.07 -42.46 41.90
C GLU A 466 10.34 -41.98 43.32
N ASN A 467 9.46 -41.11 43.84
CA ASN A 467 8.93 -41.03 45.22
C ASN A 467 8.41 -39.60 45.49
N GLY A 468 7.20 -39.35 45.99
CA GLY A 468 6.06 -40.24 46.23
C GLY A 468 5.21 -39.81 47.43
N VAL A 469 3.89 -39.63 47.22
CA VAL A 469 2.78 -39.72 48.22
C VAL A 469 2.79 -38.58 49.28
N THR A 470 1.69 -38.00 49.82
CA THR A 470 0.27 -38.33 50.10
C THR A 470 -0.66 -37.21 49.60
N ARG A 471 -1.83 -37.38 48.95
CA ARG A 471 -3.00 -38.28 49.13
C ARG A 471 -3.94 -37.92 50.30
N SER A 472 -5.11 -37.37 49.98
CA SER A 472 -6.38 -37.66 50.67
C SER A 472 -7.59 -37.37 49.75
N ASP A 473 -8.40 -38.40 49.50
CA ASP A 473 -9.62 -38.35 48.68
C ASP A 473 -10.78 -37.57 49.34
N THR A 474 -11.72 -37.07 48.52
CA THR A 474 -13.14 -37.46 48.67
C THR A 474 -13.95 -37.14 47.40
N ARG A 475 -14.81 -38.08 46.99
CA ARG A 475 -15.75 -37.96 45.86
C ARG A 475 -17.12 -37.51 46.36
N THR A 476 -17.83 -36.66 45.60
CA THR A 476 -19.20 -36.95 45.12
C THR A 476 -19.64 -35.99 44.01
N THR A 477 -20.47 -36.50 43.09
CA THR A 477 -21.05 -35.82 41.91
C THR A 477 -22.54 -35.45 42.15
N PRO A 478 -23.35 -35.03 41.16
CA PRO A 478 -23.48 -33.64 40.67
C PRO A 478 -24.94 -33.12 40.68
N LEU A 479 -25.21 -31.81 40.57
CA LEU A 479 -26.54 -31.30 40.19
C LEU A 479 -26.53 -29.85 39.62
N LYS A 480 -27.64 -29.48 38.98
CA LYS A 480 -27.82 -28.35 38.04
C LYS A 480 -28.36 -27.07 38.68
N SER A 481 -28.37 -25.98 37.88
CA SER A 481 -29.08 -24.69 38.07
C SER A 481 -28.55 -23.81 39.23
N GLY A 482 -28.62 -22.49 39.19
CA GLY A 482 -29.18 -21.56 38.20
C GLY A 482 -29.71 -20.30 38.93
N LEU A 483 -29.52 -19.11 38.36
CA LEU A 483 -29.68 -17.78 38.98
C LEU A 483 -28.67 -17.45 40.11
N ASP A 484 -27.82 -16.44 39.91
CA ASP A 484 -28.09 -15.06 40.36
C ASP A 484 -26.86 -14.15 40.09
N GLU A 485 -26.87 -13.53 38.91
CA GLU A 485 -25.84 -12.56 38.50
C GLU A 485 -26.27 -11.11 38.82
N ALA A 486 -27.54 -10.89 39.19
CA ALA A 486 -28.09 -9.57 39.50
C ALA A 486 -27.60 -9.06 40.86
N THR A 487 -27.52 -9.95 41.87
CA THR A 487 -27.04 -9.57 43.21
C THR A 487 -25.56 -9.16 43.23
N ARG A 488 -24.72 -9.67 42.31
CA ARG A 488 -23.30 -9.25 42.22
C ARG A 488 -23.11 -7.85 41.63
N MET A 489 -24.00 -7.40 40.74
CA MET A 489 -23.91 -6.07 40.14
C MET A 489 -24.38 -4.96 41.09
N ALA A 490 -25.29 -5.26 42.03
CA ALA A 490 -25.76 -4.30 43.03
C ALA A 490 -24.66 -3.87 44.02
N THR A 491 -23.73 -4.76 44.40
CA THR A 491 -22.64 -4.45 45.34
C THR A 491 -21.53 -3.59 44.71
N ALA A 492 -21.31 -3.72 43.40
CA ALA A 492 -20.29 -2.92 42.70
C ALA A 492 -20.67 -1.44 42.54
N VAL A 493 -21.97 -1.14 42.34
CA VAL A 493 -22.47 0.23 42.15
C VAL A 493 -22.45 1.05 43.45
N ALA A 494 -22.47 0.40 44.62
CA ALA A 494 -22.36 1.09 45.91
C ALA A 494 -20.94 1.59 46.22
N LEU A 495 -19.90 0.94 45.68
CA LEU A 495 -18.49 1.28 45.96
C LEU A 495 -17.93 2.42 45.10
N VAL A 496 -18.50 2.67 43.92
CA VAL A 496 -18.04 3.74 43.01
C VAL A 496 -18.65 5.11 43.36
N ARG A 497 -19.63 5.15 44.27
CA ARG A 497 -20.39 6.38 44.60
C ARG A 497 -19.77 7.24 45.71
N ASP A 498 -18.75 6.74 46.42
CA ASP A 498 -18.07 7.45 47.51
C ASP A 498 -16.75 8.14 47.08
N GLU A 499 -16.20 7.84 45.89
CA GLU A 499 -14.90 8.37 45.44
C GLU A 499 -14.97 9.64 44.55
N LEU A 500 -16.17 10.11 44.19
CA LEU A 500 -16.33 11.32 43.38
C LEU A 500 -17.09 12.41 44.15
N GLY A 501 -16.31 13.20 44.90
CA GLY A 501 -16.77 14.46 45.48
C GLY A 501 -17.31 15.39 44.39
N GLY A 502 -18.47 15.99 44.66
CA GLY A 502 -19.23 16.69 43.63
C GLY A 502 -18.74 18.11 43.37
N GLU A 503 -18.91 18.55 42.12
CA GLU A 503 -19.29 19.92 41.80
C GLU A 503 -20.16 19.93 40.52
N GLU A 504 -20.80 21.05 40.24
CA GLU A 504 -21.98 21.17 39.37
C GLU A 504 -21.69 20.92 37.88
N ILE A 505 -22.65 20.33 37.17
CA ILE A 505 -23.15 20.86 35.88
C ILE A 505 -24.65 20.55 35.78
N SER A 506 -25.43 21.61 35.59
CA SER A 506 -26.88 21.56 35.41
C SER A 506 -27.24 21.57 33.92
N GLY A 507 -28.26 20.78 33.56
CA GLY A 507 -28.96 20.87 32.28
C GLY A 507 -28.46 19.93 31.16
N LEU A 508 -29.25 18.90 30.84
CA LEU A 508 -30.12 18.89 29.64
C LEU A 508 -30.87 17.56 29.46
N GLY A 509 -32.19 17.62 29.62
CA GLY A 509 -33.20 16.90 28.82
C GLY A 509 -33.02 15.41 28.50
N LEU A 510 -33.31 14.52 29.46
CA LEU A 510 -33.77 13.16 29.15
C LEU A 510 -35.20 13.22 28.58
N ARG A 511 -35.40 12.78 27.33
CA ARG A 511 -36.73 12.41 26.81
C ARG A 511 -36.97 10.93 27.05
N GLU A 512 -38.03 10.60 27.77
CA GLU A 512 -38.56 9.23 27.83
C GLU A 512 -38.94 8.74 26.43
N VAL A 513 -38.66 7.47 26.14
CA VAL A 513 -39.40 6.68 25.16
C VAL A 513 -40.00 5.50 25.91
N LYS A 514 -41.34 5.44 25.94
CA LYS A 514 -42.12 4.30 26.43
C LYS A 514 -42.64 3.49 25.24
N GLN A 515 -42.83 2.19 25.50
CA GLN A 515 -43.28 1.11 24.60
C GLN A 515 -42.18 0.56 23.69
#